data_AF-X1DJ54-F1
#
_entry.id   AF-X1DJ54-F1
#
_cell.length_a   1.000
_cell.length_b   1.000
_cell.length_c   1.000
_cell.angle_alpha   90.00
_cell.angle_beta   90.00
_cell.angle_gamma   90.00
#
_symmetry.space_group_name_H-M   'P 1'
#
loop_
_entity.id
_entity.type
_entity.pdbx_description
1 polymer ?
#
loop_
_entity_poly.entity_id
_entity_poly.type
_entity_poly.pdbx_seq_one_letter_code
_entity_poly.pdbx_strand_id
1 'polypeptide(L)'
;MKKTVSTIIFIFFFLFIFSLNVVASEHNIGIGLIFGEPTGLSIKYWLNKNNALDLALAWSFAENLSFTIYADYLFHIYDILNFENKQFPLYFGIGANLNFDIENLVLKCRIPLGITYIFNSICL
;
A
#
# COMPACT_ATOMS: atom_id res chain seq x y z
N MET A 1 31.44 0.64 -21.15
CA MET A 1 30.39 -0.34 -21.55
C MET A 1 29.44 -0.71 -20.41
N LYS A 2 29.90 -1.18 -19.23
CA LYS A 2 28.98 -1.55 -18.11
C LYS A 2 28.05 -0.42 -17.63
N LYS A 3 28.56 0.82 -17.55
CA LYS A 3 27.77 1.99 -17.14
C LYS A 3 26.66 2.35 -18.15
N THR A 4 26.97 2.32 -19.45
CA THR A 4 26.02 2.62 -20.53
C THR A 4 24.89 1.58 -20.59
N VAL A 5 25.22 0.30 -20.41
CA VAL A 5 24.22 -0.78 -20.32
C VAL A 5 23.31 -0.61 -19.11
N SER A 6 23.87 -0.25 -17.95
CA SER A 6 23.09 0.03 -16.74
C SER A 6 22.14 1.22 -16.92
N THR A 7 22.57 2.29 -17.59
CA THR A 7 21.71 3.45 -17.88
C THR A 7 20.55 3.09 -18.81
N ILE A 8 20.79 2.26 -19.83
CA ILE A 8 19.74 1.81 -20.76
C ILE A 8 18.70 0.95 -20.04
N ILE A 9 19.13 0.04 -19.15
CA ILE A 9 18.23 -0.79 -18.34
C ILE A 9 17.35 0.08 -17.43
N PHE A 10 17.93 1.10 -16.79
CA PHE A 10 17.18 2.01 -15.92
C PHE A 10 16.11 2.81 -16.70
N ILE A 11 16.45 3.30 -17.90
CA ILE A 11 15.51 4.00 -18.78
C ILE A 11 14.39 3.06 -19.24
N PHE A 12 14.71 1.83 -19.63
CA PHE A 12 13.70 0.84 -20.01
C PHE A 12 12.77 0.46 -18.85
N PHE A 13 13.31 0.33 -17.63
CA PHE A 13 12.52 0.08 -16.43
C PHE A 13 11.57 1.25 -16.12
N PHE A 14 12.06 2.49 -16.26
CA PHE A 14 11.25 3.69 -16.05
C PHE A 14 10.15 3.84 -17.11
N LEU A 15 10.47 3.55 -18.39
CA LEU A 15 9.48 3.52 -19.48
C LEU A 15 8.45 2.40 -19.30
N PHE A 16 8.86 1.24 -18.77
CA PHE A 16 7.97 0.13 -18.48
C PHE A 16 6.94 0.48 -17.40
N ILE A 17 7.37 1.15 -16.33
CA ILE A 17 6.47 1.66 -15.28
C ILE A 17 5.45 2.65 -15.87
N PHE A 18 5.88 3.52 -16.78
CA PHE A 18 4.98 4.46 -17.46
C PHE A 18 4.00 3.81 -18.44
N SER A 19 4.35 2.63 -18.98
CA SER A 19 3.49 1.86 -19.89
C SER A 19 2.45 0.98 -19.19
N LEU A 20 2.48 0.93 -17.85
CA LEU A 20 1.38 0.39 -17.07
C LEU A 20 0.19 1.30 -17.28
N ASN A 21 -0.62 0.99 -18.29
CA ASN A 21 -1.99 1.45 -18.34
C ASN A 21 -2.62 1.01 -17.02
N VAL A 22 -2.85 1.95 -16.12
CA VAL A 22 -3.69 1.71 -14.94
C VAL A 22 -5.04 1.34 -15.52
N VAL A 23 -5.29 0.03 -15.61
CA VAL A 23 -6.64 -0.47 -15.84
C VAL A 23 -7.38 -0.06 -14.59
N ALA A 24 -8.12 1.04 -14.69
CA ALA A 24 -9.08 1.48 -13.69
C ALA A 24 -10.24 0.47 -13.72
N SER A 25 -9.96 -0.74 -13.24
CA SER A 25 -10.92 -1.81 -13.10
C SER A 25 -11.79 -1.51 -11.89
N GLU A 26 -13.07 -1.25 -12.13
CA GLU A 26 -14.19 -1.29 -11.19
C GLU A 26 -13.81 -1.47 -9.70
N HIS A 27 -13.53 -0.34 -9.04
CA HIS A 27 -13.70 -0.05 -7.60
C HIS A 27 -13.09 -1.01 -6.55
N ASN A 28 -12.24 -1.96 -6.93
CA ASN A 28 -11.78 -2.98 -5.98
C ASN A 28 -10.27 -2.97 -5.72
N ILE A 29 -9.46 -2.16 -6.41
CA ILE A 29 -8.00 -2.10 -6.20
C ILE A 29 -7.55 -0.65 -6.01
N GLY A 30 -6.70 -0.43 -5.01
CA GLY A 30 -6.04 0.85 -4.74
C GLY A 30 -4.54 0.64 -4.60
N ILE A 31 -3.75 1.56 -5.15
CA ILE A 31 -2.30 1.59 -5.00
C ILE A 31 -1.95 2.83 -4.18
N GLY A 32 -1.02 2.71 -3.25
CA GLY A 32 -0.65 3.76 -2.32
C GLY A 32 0.85 3.82 -2.05
N LEU A 33 1.25 4.94 -1.45
CA LEU A 33 2.58 5.16 -0.92
C LEU A 33 2.48 5.22 0.60
N ILE A 34 3.41 4.57 1.29
CA ILE A 34 3.58 4.69 2.75
C ILE A 34 4.61 5.78 2.98
N PHE A 35 4.20 6.85 3.65
CA PHE A 35 5.08 7.94 4.04
C PHE A 35 5.46 7.82 5.51
N GLY A 36 6.72 8.12 5.84
CA GLY A 36 7.27 8.05 7.20
C GLY A 36 8.40 7.05 7.28
N GLU A 37 8.64 6.51 8.47
CA GLU A 37 9.60 5.44 8.68
C GLU A 37 8.86 4.21 9.21
N PRO A 38 8.81 3.09 8.47
CA PRO A 38 9.39 2.85 7.13
C PRO A 38 8.59 3.49 5.98
N THR A 39 9.26 3.85 4.89
CA THR A 39 8.64 4.33 3.63
C THR A 39 8.40 3.18 2.67
N GLY A 40 7.33 3.19 1.88
CA GLY A 40 7.00 2.03 1.03
C GLY A 40 5.90 2.22 -0.01
N LEU A 41 5.53 1.11 -0.63
CA LEU A 41 4.39 0.99 -1.55
C LEU A 41 3.36 0.04 -0.95
N SER A 42 2.09 0.34 -1.16
CA SER A 42 0.97 -0.50 -0.71
C SER A 42 -0.01 -0.78 -1.85
N ILE A 43 -0.63 -1.95 -1.81
CA ILE A 43 -1.73 -2.35 -2.68
C ILE A 43 -2.86 -2.80 -1.78
N LYS A 44 -4.01 -2.15 -1.91
CA LYS A 44 -5.24 -2.48 -1.21
C LYS A 44 -6.22 -3.10 -2.18
N TYR A 45 -6.78 -4.24 -1.82
CA TYR A 45 -7.79 -4.96 -2.57
C TYR A 45 -9.08 -5.07 -1.76
N TRP A 46 -10.14 -4.39 -2.16
CA TRP A 46 -11.46 -4.51 -1.54
C TRP A 46 -12.11 -5.82 -2.00
N LEU A 47 -12.37 -6.71 -1.05
CA LEU A 47 -13.05 -7.99 -1.27
C LEU A 47 -14.56 -7.79 -1.39
N ASN A 48 -15.07 -6.86 -0.59
CA ASN A 48 -16.47 -6.44 -0.56
C ASN A 48 -16.55 -5.05 0.09
N LYS A 49 -17.77 -4.54 0.30
CA LYS A 49 -17.97 -3.22 0.91
C LYS A 49 -17.28 -3.08 2.27
N ASN A 50 -17.24 -4.12 3.09
CA ASN A 50 -16.75 -4.05 4.47
C ASN A 50 -15.37 -4.66 4.69
N ASN A 51 -14.81 -5.39 3.73
CA ASN A 51 -13.57 -6.14 3.91
C ASN A 51 -12.55 -5.82 2.81
N ALA A 52 -11.28 -5.68 3.18
CA ALA A 52 -10.19 -5.50 2.25
C ALA A 52 -8.92 -6.26 2.69
N LEU A 53 -8.09 -6.61 1.72
CA LEU A 53 -6.71 -7.03 1.91
C LEU A 53 -5.77 -5.86 1.64
N ASP A 54 -4.74 -5.70 2.45
CA ASP A 54 -3.69 -4.70 2.25
C ASP A 54 -2.33 -5.39 2.26
N LEU A 55 -1.60 -5.23 1.17
CA LEU A 55 -0.25 -5.75 0.99
C LEU A 55 0.69 -4.59 0.81
N ALA A 56 1.78 -4.55 1.57
CA ALA A 56 2.75 -3.48 1.41
C ALA A 56 4.19 -3.97 1.49
N LEU A 57 5.06 -3.25 0.77
CA LEU A 57 6.50 -3.39 0.81
C LEU A 57 7.07 -2.06 1.28
N ALA A 58 7.77 -2.06 2.41
CA ALA A 58 8.39 -0.86 2.95
C ALA A 58 9.85 -1.10 3.30
N TRP A 59 10.64 -0.04 3.33
CA TRP A 59 12.05 -0.04 3.68
C TRP A 59 12.32 1.04 4.72
N SER A 60 13.28 0.77 5.60
CA SER A 60 13.72 1.65 6.68
C SER A 60 15.20 1.94 6.51
N PHE A 61 15.59 3.21 6.72
CA PHE A 61 16.97 3.69 6.65
C PHE A 61 17.51 4.20 8.00
N ALA A 62 16.70 4.20 9.07
CA ALA A 62 17.02 4.89 10.32
C ALA A 62 18.16 4.27 11.14
N GLU A 63 18.26 2.95 11.23
CA GLU A 63 19.31 2.26 12.01
C GLU A 63 20.09 1.27 11.15
N ASN A 64 19.41 0.23 10.66
CA ASN A 64 19.90 -0.69 9.64
C ASN A 64 18.98 -0.64 8.43
N LEU A 65 19.52 -0.91 7.24
CA LEU A 65 18.72 -1.10 6.04
C LEU A 65 17.86 -2.35 6.22
N SER A 66 16.61 -2.16 6.61
CA SER A 66 15.64 -3.25 6.76
C SER A 66 14.52 -3.11 5.74
N PHE A 67 14.08 -4.27 5.25
CA PHE A 67 12.98 -4.39 4.31
C PHE A 67 11.83 -5.12 5.01
N THR A 68 10.61 -4.61 4.89
CA THR A 68 9.44 -5.18 5.56
C THR A 68 8.32 -5.44 4.56
N ILE A 69 7.77 -6.64 4.61
CA ILE A 69 6.56 -7.03 3.89
C ILE A 69 5.41 -7.03 4.89
N TYR A 70 4.31 -6.37 4.56
CA TYR A 70 3.08 -6.33 5.33
C TYR A 70 1.97 -7.09 4.60
N ALA A 71 1.17 -7.82 5.37
CA ALA A 71 -0.07 -8.41 4.90
C ALA A 71 -1.13 -8.26 5.99
N ASP A 72 -2.15 -7.44 5.70
CA ASP A 72 -3.18 -7.06 6.64
C ASP A 72 -4.58 -7.38 6.06
N TYR A 73 -5.48 -7.91 6.90
CA TYR A 73 -6.90 -8.06 6.62
C TYR A 73 -7.67 -6.97 7.37
N LEU A 74 -8.42 -6.16 6.64
CA LEU A 74 -9.05 -4.94 7.14
C LEU A 74 -10.57 -5.03 7.06
N PHE A 75 -11.23 -4.60 8.14
CA PHE A 75 -12.66 -4.39 8.25
C PHE A 75 -12.95 -2.90 8.22
N HIS A 76 -13.91 -2.48 7.40
CA HIS A 76 -14.34 -1.10 7.21
C HIS A 76 -15.74 -0.91 7.78
N ILE A 77 -15.90 0.15 8.58
CA ILE A 77 -17.17 0.57 9.17
C ILE A 77 -17.52 1.94 8.59
N TYR A 78 -18.58 1.99 7.78
CA TYR A 78 -19.01 3.20 7.07
C TYR A 78 -19.99 4.06 7.87
N ASP A 79 -20.66 3.48 8.88
CA ASP A 79 -21.82 4.11 9.53
C ASP A 79 -21.46 4.99 10.74
N ILE A 80 -20.17 5.18 11.06
CA ILE A 80 -19.75 5.92 12.26
C ILE A 80 -19.56 7.43 11.99
N LEU A 81 -18.99 7.80 10.84
CA LEU A 81 -18.61 9.20 10.53
C LEU A 81 -19.16 9.62 9.16
N ASN A 82 -20.40 10.12 9.16
CA ASN A 82 -21.04 10.72 7.99
C ASN A 82 -21.08 12.25 8.15
N PHE A 83 -20.23 12.97 7.43
CA PHE A 83 -20.23 14.44 7.38
C PHE A 83 -20.51 14.90 5.96
N GLU A 84 -21.55 15.70 5.77
CA GLU A 84 -21.81 16.46 4.52
C GLU A 84 -21.67 15.65 3.22
N ASN A 85 -22.30 14.46 3.14
CA ASN A 85 -22.23 13.56 1.97
C ASN A 85 -20.84 12.99 1.64
N LYS A 86 -19.86 13.12 2.52
CA LYS A 86 -18.53 12.50 2.42
C LYS A 86 -18.43 11.31 3.35
N GLN A 87 -17.95 10.18 2.82
CA GLN A 87 -17.78 8.95 3.57
C GLN A 87 -16.36 8.88 4.14
N PHE A 88 -16.26 8.78 5.48
CA PHE A 88 -15.01 8.57 6.21
C PHE A 88 -15.06 7.22 6.94
N PRO A 89 -15.02 6.09 6.22
CA PRO A 89 -15.01 4.79 6.87
C PRO A 89 -13.79 4.65 7.79
N LEU A 90 -14.05 4.30 9.04
CA LEU A 90 -13.04 3.81 9.96
C LEU A 90 -12.69 2.38 9.58
N TYR A 91 -11.42 2.01 9.69
CA TYR A 91 -11.00 0.63 9.52
C TYR A 91 -10.17 0.13 10.70
N PHE A 92 -10.32 -1.16 10.97
CA PHE A 92 -9.50 -1.91 11.90
C PHE A 92 -9.19 -3.27 11.28
N GLY A 93 -8.14 -3.94 11.74
CA GLY A 93 -7.78 -5.22 11.15
C GLY A 93 -6.83 -6.05 11.97
N ILE A 94 -6.42 -7.15 11.35
CA ILE A 94 -5.36 -8.03 11.86
C ILE A 94 -4.41 -8.31 10.72
N GLY A 95 -3.12 -8.35 11.03
CA GLY A 95 -2.14 -8.70 10.03
C GLY A 95 -0.81 -9.08 10.63
N ALA A 96 0.13 -9.31 9.73
CA ALA A 96 1.48 -9.68 10.07
C ALA A 96 2.47 -8.93 9.18
N ASN A 97 3.68 -8.76 9.69
CA ASN A 97 4.80 -8.29 8.91
C ASN A 97 6.01 -9.20 9.08
N LEU A 98 6.74 -9.33 7.98
CA LEU A 98 8.03 -9.99 7.91
C LEU A 98 9.08 -8.92 7.67
N ASN A 99 9.90 -8.66 8.69
CA ASN A 99 11.02 -7.74 8.60
C ASN A 99 12.30 -8.54 8.32
N PHE A 100 12.99 -8.15 7.25
CA PHE A 100 14.26 -8.66 6.80
C PHE A 100 15.31 -7.59 7.11
N ASP A 101 16.14 -7.87 8.10
CA ASP A 101 17.38 -7.14 8.35
C ASP A 101 18.56 -8.00 7.86
N ILE A 102 19.75 -7.41 7.73
CA ILE A 102 20.96 -8.05 7.22
C ILE A 102 21.28 -9.34 8.00
N GLU A 103 20.98 -9.37 9.30
CA GLU A 103 21.32 -10.47 10.18
C GLU A 103 20.13 -11.37 10.54
N ASN A 104 18.90 -10.86 10.44
CA ASN A 104 17.74 -11.51 11.06
C ASN A 104 16.46 -11.41 10.21
N LEU A 105 15.64 -12.46 10.29
CA LEU A 105 14.26 -12.48 9.83
C LEU A 105 13.32 -12.46 11.04
N VAL A 106 12.46 -11.47 11.13
CA VAL A 106 11.52 -11.32 12.26
C VAL A 106 10.07 -11.27 11.76
N LEU A 107 9.27 -12.24 12.19
CA LEU A 107 7.82 -12.24 12.01
C LEU A 107 7.15 -11.52 13.18
N LYS A 108 6.27 -10.56 12.89
CA LYS A 108 5.49 -9.81 13.90
C LYS A 108 4.02 -9.79 13.53
N CYS A 109 3.14 -9.88 14.53
CA CYS A 109 1.72 -9.61 14.35
C CYS A 109 1.42 -8.13 14.60
N ARG A 110 0.39 -7.58 13.95
CA ARG A 110 -0.07 -6.21 14.14
C ARG A 110 -1.59 -6.09 14.07
N ILE A 111 -2.11 -5.01 14.65
CA ILE A 111 -3.52 -4.61 14.60
C ILE A 111 -3.58 -3.22 13.97
N PRO A 112 -3.79 -3.09 12.65
CA PRO A 112 -3.93 -1.79 12.01
C PRO A 112 -5.25 -1.12 12.40
N LEU A 113 -5.19 0.19 12.63
CA LEU A 113 -6.34 1.07 12.85
C LEU A 113 -6.16 2.33 12.01
N GLY A 114 -7.22 2.84 11.39
CA GLY A 114 -7.14 4.09 10.63
C GLY A 114 -8.48 4.56 10.07
N ILE A 115 -8.40 5.63 9.28
CA ILE A 115 -9.53 6.24 8.58
C ILE A 115 -9.20 6.23 7.09
N THR A 116 -10.19 5.87 6.28
CA THR A 116 -10.10 5.96 4.83
C THR A 116 -11.01 7.09 4.36
N TYR A 117 -10.52 7.92 3.44
CA TYR A 117 -11.34 8.89 2.72
C TYR A 117 -11.54 8.41 1.29
N ILE A 118 -12.80 8.23 0.89
CA ILE A 118 -13.15 7.79 -0.46
C ILE A 118 -13.55 9.03 -1.27
N PHE A 119 -12.76 9.34 -2.29
CA PHE A 119 -13.11 10.38 -3.25
C PHE A 119 -14.28 9.88 -4.10
N ASN A 120 -15.43 10.53 -4.00
CA ASN A 120 -16.52 10.29 -4.94
C ASN A 120 -16.09 10.84 -6.30
N SER A 121 -16.11 10.00 -7.33
CA SER A 121 -15.95 10.44 -8.71
C SER A 121 -17.03 11.47 -9.01
N ILE A 122 -16.63 12.71 -9.26
CA ILE A 122 -17.55 13.71 -9.82
C ILE A 122 -17.90 13.18 -11.21
N CYS A 123 -19.16 12.80 -11.41
CA CYS A 123 -19.66 12.48 -12.74
C CYS A 123 -19.60 13.78 -13.55
N LEU A 124 -18.65 13.86 -14.50
CA LEU A 124 -18.64 14.87 -15.55
C LEU A 124 -19.64 14.48 -16.66
#